data_AF-A0A8S9YYW0-F1
#
_entry.id   AF-A0A8S9YYW0-F1
#
_cell.length_a   1.000
_cell.length_b   1.000
_cell.length_c   1.000
_cell.angle_alpha   90.00
_cell.angle_beta   90.00
_cell.angle_gamma   90.00
#
_symmetry.space_group_name_H-M   'P 1'
#
loop_
_entity.id
_entity.type
_entity.pdbx_description
1 polymer ?
#
loop_
_entity_poly.entity_id
_entity_poly.type
_entity_poly.pdbx_seq_one_letter_code
_entity_poly.pdbx_strand_id
1 'polypeptide(L)' 'MSSRSLRSSPPLYDSRGRLLGSLADTCDCLRESCPGCHLPCRRCHSTCCGPVCRIYRTFCFQEAKLFI' A
#
# COMPACT_ATOMS: atom_id res chain seq x y z
N MET A 1 33.87 -5.11 -8.68
CA MET A 1 32.53 -5.71 -8.93
C MET A 1 31.47 -4.76 -8.40
N SER A 2 31.10 -3.71 -9.13
CA SER A 2 30.11 -2.72 -8.66
C SER A 2 28.94 -2.66 -9.63
N SER A 3 28.05 -3.64 -9.52
CA SER A 3 26.74 -3.62 -10.18
C SER A 3 25.89 -2.52 -9.54
N ARG A 4 25.81 -1.37 -10.23
CA ARG A 4 24.83 -0.31 -9.98
C ARG A 4 23.44 -0.92 -10.27
N SER A 5 22.86 -1.54 -9.24
CA SER A 5 21.46 -1.96 -9.28
C SER A 5 20.62 -0.72 -9.55
N LEU A 6 19.85 -0.73 -10.63
CA LEU A 6 18.81 0.26 -10.91
C LEU A 6 17.98 0.35 -9.64
N ARG A 7 18.05 1.47 -8.92
CA ARG A 7 17.50 1.62 -7.57
C ARG A 7 15.99 1.38 -7.65
N SER A 8 15.55 0.16 -7.40
CA SER A 8 14.16 -0.11 -7.06
C SER A 8 13.86 0.78 -5.85
N SER A 9 12.80 1.57 -5.94
CA SER A 9 12.34 2.33 -4.79
C SER A 9 12.18 1.36 -3.61
N PRO A 10 12.61 1.75 -2.40
CA PRO A 10 12.43 0.90 -1.24
C PRO A 10 10.94 0.55 -1.09
N PRO A 11 10.62 -0.65 -0.55
CA PRO A 11 9.25 -1.01 -0.28
C PRO A 11 8.60 0.05 0.61
N LEU A 12 7.34 0.37 0.36
CA LEU A 12 6.58 1.29 1.22
C LEU A 12 5.90 0.58 2.39
N TYR A 13 5.64 -0.71 2.24
CA TYR A 13 4.85 -1.50 3.18
C TYR A 13 5.64 -2.71 3.69
N ASP A 14 5.34 -3.14 4.92
CA ASP A 14 5.84 -4.41 5.46
C ASP A 14 5.13 -5.62 4.83
N SER A 15 5.49 -6.85 5.23
CA SER A 15 4.90 -8.08 4.72
C SER A 15 3.43 -8.28 5.12
N ARG A 16 2.96 -7.58 6.15
CA ARG A 16 1.54 -7.54 6.55
C ARG A 16 0.81 -6.44 5.79
N GLY A 17 1.52 -5.55 5.12
CA GLY A 17 1.05 -4.45 4.33
C GLY A 17 0.74 -3.18 5.11
N ARG A 18 1.44 -2.97 6.21
CA ARG A 18 1.42 -1.73 7.00
C ARG A 18 2.49 -0.78 6.52
N LEU A 19 2.22 0.53 6.57
CA LEU A 19 3.15 1.55 6.09
C LEU A 19 4.43 1.52 6.92
N LEU A 20 5.59 1.41 6.26
CA LEU A 20 6.88 1.50 6.94
C LEU A 20 7.07 2.92 7.51
N GLY A 21 7.50 3.01 8.76
CA GLY A 21 7.66 4.27 9.49
C GLY A 21 6.55 4.51 10.52
N SER A 22 5.28 4.46 10.13
CA SER A 22 4.14 4.66 11.06
C SER A 22 3.50 3.36 11.55
N LEU A 23 3.74 2.24 10.85
CA LEU A 23 3.04 0.96 11.05
C LEU A 23 1.51 1.06 10.89
N ALA A 24 1.01 2.13 10.27
CA ALA A 24 -0.40 2.33 10.02
C ALA A 24 -0.93 1.27 9.04
N ASP A 25 -2.07 0.67 9.38
CA ASP A 25 -2.77 -0.34 8.59
C ASP A 25 -4.03 0.26 7.94
N THR A 26 -3.84 1.29 7.13
CA THR A 26 -4.95 2.02 6.49
C THR A 26 -5.36 1.33 5.19
N CYS A 27 -6.66 1.09 5.01
CA CYS A 27 -7.23 0.58 3.77
C CYS A 27 -7.09 1.61 2.63
N ASP A 28 -6.98 1.16 1.39
CA ASP A 28 -6.87 2.04 0.21
C ASP A 28 -8.08 2.93 -0.06
N CYS A 29 -9.21 2.71 0.62
CA CYS A 29 -10.36 3.62 0.61
C CYS A 29 -10.21 4.83 1.53
N LEU A 30 -9.08 4.91 2.27
CA LEU A 30 -8.69 6.00 3.16
C LEU A 30 -9.64 6.29 4.33
N ARG A 31 -10.65 5.44 4.56
CA ARG A 31 -11.54 5.54 5.72
C ARG A 31 -10.85 5.05 6.99
N GLU A 32 -10.94 5.86 8.04
CA GLU A 32 -10.50 5.49 9.38
C GLU A 32 -11.22 4.21 9.84
N SER A 33 -10.49 3.35 10.56
CA SER A 33 -11.02 2.09 11.13
C SER A 33 -11.65 1.12 10.12
N CYS A 34 -11.42 1.30 8.81
CA CYS A 34 -11.89 0.37 7.80
C CYS A 34 -11.22 -1.00 8.00
N PRO A 35 -11.98 -2.09 8.23
CA PRO A 35 -11.42 -3.44 8.37
C PRO A 35 -10.93 -4.03 7.02
N GLY A 36 -11.05 -3.28 5.94
CA GLY A 36 -10.82 -3.69 4.56
C GLY A 36 -12.13 -3.81 3.79
N CYS A 37 -12.28 -3.04 2.72
CA CYS A 37 -13.51 -2.96 1.91
C CYS A 37 -13.35 -3.46 0.47
N HIS A 38 -12.19 -4.04 0.14
CA HIS A 38 -11.92 -4.59 -1.18
C HIS A 38 -12.04 -6.11 -1.17
N LEU A 39 -12.12 -6.70 -2.37
CA LEU A 39 -12.04 -8.15 -2.51
C LEU A 39 -10.69 -8.66 -1.98
N PRO A 40 -10.64 -9.87 -1.39
CA PRO A 40 -9.39 -10.43 -0.89
C PRO A 40 -8.29 -10.42 -1.95
N CYS A 41 -7.15 -9.82 -1.62
CA CYS A 41 -6.02 -9.74 -2.53
C CYS A 41 -5.52 -11.14 -2.87
N ARG A 42 -5.39 -11.49 -4.16
CA ARG A 42 -4.87 -12.80 -4.58
C ARG A 42 -3.40 -13.05 -4.19
N ARG A 43 -2.67 -12.02 -3.76
CA ARG A 43 -1.24 -12.12 -3.40
C ARG A 43 -1.00 -12.21 -1.90
N CYS A 44 -1.63 -11.34 -1.10
CA CYS A 44 -1.41 -11.27 0.35
C CYS A 44 -2.67 -11.57 1.18
N HIS A 45 -3.79 -11.91 0.53
CA HIS A 45 -5.08 -12.24 1.13
C HIS A 45 -5.74 -11.13 1.97
N SER A 46 -5.12 -9.96 2.11
CA SER A 46 -5.71 -8.78 2.74
C SER A 46 -6.86 -8.21 1.91
N THR A 47 -7.90 -7.73 2.58
CA THR A 47 -9.03 -6.96 2.04
C THR A 47 -8.78 -5.45 2.00
N CYS A 48 -7.56 -5.02 2.38
CA CYS A 48 -7.15 -3.61 2.37
C CYS A 48 -6.44 -3.20 1.09
N CYS A 49 -6.09 -4.16 0.22
CA CYS A 49 -5.49 -3.87 -1.07
C CYS A 49 -6.56 -3.43 -2.06
N GLY A 50 -6.37 -2.28 -2.70
CA GLY A 50 -7.10 -1.87 -3.88
C GLY A 50 -6.66 -2.70 -5.11
N PRO A 51 -6.56 -2.09 -6.31
CA PRO A 51 -6.29 -2.84 -7.54
C PRO A 51 -4.88 -3.46 -7.59
N VAL A 52 -3.92 -2.88 -6.88
CA VAL A 52 -2.55 -3.35 -6.79
C VAL A 52 -2.20 -3.67 -5.35
N CYS A 53 -1.64 -4.86 -5.12
CA CYS A 53 -1.27 -5.34 -3.80
C CYS A 53 -0.30 -4.39 -3.09
N ARG A 54 -0.63 -4.02 -1.85
CA ARG A 54 0.13 -3.05 -1.05
C ARG A 54 1.58 -3.48 -0.80
N ILE A 55 1.83 -4.76 -0.54
CA ILE A 55 3.19 -5.25 -0.23
C ILE A 55 4.15 -5.23 -1.42
N TYR A 56 3.65 -5.00 -2.64
CA TYR A 56 4.45 -5.05 -3.88
C TYR A 56 4.50 -3.73 -4.64
N ARG A 57 3.88 -2.66 -4.13
CA ARG A 57 3.83 -1.36 -4.82
C ARG A 57 4.66 -0.31 -4.12
N THR A 58 5.00 0.72 -4.88
CA THR A 58 5.85 1.84 -4.46
C THR A 58 5.08 3.16 -4.39
N PHE A 59 3.74 3.09 -4.26
CA PHE A 59 2.86 4.27 -4.13
C PHE A 59 1.75 4.05 -3.09
N CYS A 60 1.15 5.15 -2.64
CA CYS A 60 -0.02 5.20 -1.74
C CYS A 60 -1.14 6.03 -2.40
N PHE A 61 -2.39 5.77 -2.01
CA PHE A 61 -3.52 6.62 -2.37
C PHE A 61 -3.60 7.83 -1.44
N GLN A 62 -4.16 8.93 -1.95
CA GLN A 62 -4.41 10.17 -1.22
C GLN A 62 -5.82 10.65 -1.54
N GLU A 63 -6.40 11.43 -0.63
CA GLU A 63 -7.69 12.07 -0.87
C GLU A 63 -7.56 13.12 -1.98
N ALA A 64 -8.44 13.06 -2.97
CA ALA A 64 -8.56 14.09 -3.99
C ALA A 64 -9.51 15.18 -3.47
N LYS A 65 -8.97 16.38 -3.23
CA LYS A 65 -9.78 17.58 -2.94
C LYS A 65 -10.09 18.27 -4.26
N LEU A 66 -11.32 18.14 -4.73
CA LEU A 66 -11.81 18.93 -5.87
C LEU A 66 -12.28 20.28 -5.32
N PHE A 67 -11.53 21.33 -5.65
CA PHE A 67 -11.97 22.69 -5.44
C PHE A 67 -12.86 23.04 -6.62
N ILE A 68 -14.17 22.98 -6.40
CA ILE A 68 -15.22 23.38 -7.34
C ILE A 68 -15.50 24.87 -7.16
#